data_AF-A0A812LLI8-F1
#
_entry.id   AF-A0A812LLI8-F1
#
_cell.length_a   1.000
_cell.length_b   1.000
_cell.length_c   1.000
_cell.angle_alpha   90.00
_cell.angle_beta   90.00
_cell.angle_gamma   90.00
#
_symmetry.space_group_name_H-M   'P 1'
#
loop_
_entity.id
_entity.type
_entity.pdbx_description
1 polymer ?
#
loop_
_entity_poly.entity_id
_entity_poly.type
_entity_poly.pdbx_seq_one_letter_code
_entity_poly.pdbx_strand_id
1 'polypeptide(L)'
;LPEATITILIGKNIKTLARLAFSVGQPGETPTDTALTNLVQDGGNAVPVSTLSSVRRLVFEAQTLMVSQVKSLVEHKADEAKTELAPAERAERIKKQAARLSGVPLRGENECAYQSYDTVMKMCQENVVSYLPPNKFPSRREELKQEKPKKELDVVNPKVLLRDQEQTLQCLAVSILLEADRAAWLRLAEKLPDGIKRTGAGACPMDIHLPSMQTDPLSRSSKGRSVLQMTFQTSHGQRFPEAQVKAKMPDSLVGKWSTTKRGVPIWWMFNTAEGCPRASAGGRCARGMHLCAEPNCQKNHSLVDHKSQNPIARVNPWIRRHAFDRRP
;
A
#
# COMPACT_ATOMS: atom_id res chain seq x y z
N LEU A 1 0.87 -32.23 -26.97
CA LEU A 1 -0.20 -33.26 -27.05
C LEU A 1 -1.32 -32.72 -27.95
N PRO A 2 -2.00 -33.56 -28.73
CA PRO A 2 -3.20 -33.16 -29.47
C PRO A 2 -4.30 -32.64 -28.53
N GLU A 3 -5.05 -31.61 -28.96
CA GLU A 3 -6.08 -30.95 -28.14
C GLU A 3 -7.24 -31.90 -27.76
N ALA A 4 -7.58 -32.84 -28.64
CA ALA A 4 -8.55 -33.91 -28.35
C ALA A 4 -8.12 -34.76 -27.15
N THR A 5 -6.84 -35.16 -27.09
CA THR A 5 -6.28 -35.93 -25.96
C THR A 5 -6.30 -35.14 -24.65
N ILE A 6 -6.04 -33.84 -24.71
CA ILE A 6 -6.12 -32.95 -23.54
C ILE A 6 -7.55 -32.91 -23.00
N THR A 7 -8.55 -32.81 -23.89
CA THR A 7 -9.97 -32.78 -23.51
C THR A 7 -10.39 -34.09 -22.82
N ILE A 8 -9.94 -35.24 -23.32
CA ILE A 8 -10.19 -36.55 -22.70
C ILE A 8 -9.60 -36.62 -21.28
N LEU A 9 -8.36 -36.18 -21.10
CA LEU A 9 -7.70 -36.14 -19.77
C LEU A 9 -8.45 -35.21 -18.80
N ILE A 10 -8.89 -34.04 -19.27
CA ILE A 10 -9.68 -33.09 -18.50
C ILE A 10 -11.04 -33.71 -18.12
N GLY A 11 -11.68 -34.44 -19.04
CA GLY A 11 -12.92 -35.19 -18.82
C GLY A 11 -12.78 -36.27 -17.75
N LYS A 12 -11.63 -36.95 -17.72
CA LYS A 12 -11.25 -37.91 -16.66
C LYS A 12 -10.77 -37.23 -15.36
N ASN A 13 -10.95 -35.91 -15.22
CA ASN A 13 -10.57 -35.09 -14.06
C ASN A 13 -9.05 -35.04 -13.76
N ILE A 14 -8.22 -35.35 -14.76
CA ILE A 14 -6.76 -35.26 -14.69
C ILE A 14 -6.33 -33.88 -15.20
N LYS A 15 -6.36 -32.91 -14.29
CA LYS A 15 -6.12 -31.49 -14.58
C LYS A 15 -4.76 -30.97 -14.08
N THR A 16 -3.99 -31.80 -13.39
CA THR A 16 -2.70 -31.43 -12.78
C THR A 16 -1.65 -32.51 -13.03
N LEU A 17 -0.37 -32.10 -13.11
CA LEU A 17 0.76 -33.03 -13.25
C LEU A 17 0.84 -34.01 -12.06
N ALA A 18 0.49 -33.56 -10.86
CA ALA A 18 0.42 -34.43 -9.69
C ALA A 18 -0.60 -35.56 -9.87
N ARG A 19 -1.84 -35.26 -10.30
CA ARG A 19 -2.83 -36.32 -10.58
C ARG A 19 -2.41 -37.24 -11.71
N LEU A 20 -1.77 -36.69 -12.74
CA LEU A 20 -1.27 -37.48 -13.86
C LEU A 20 -0.18 -38.47 -13.40
N ALA A 21 0.76 -38.03 -12.56
CA ALA A 21 1.88 -38.84 -12.07
C ALA A 21 1.43 -40.12 -11.33
N PHE A 22 0.27 -40.08 -10.65
CA PHE A 22 -0.31 -41.22 -9.92
C PHE A 22 -1.41 -41.96 -10.68
N SER A 23 -1.80 -41.51 -11.88
CA SER A 23 -2.94 -42.07 -12.62
C SER A 23 -2.65 -43.40 -13.33
N VAL A 24 -1.38 -43.67 -13.65
CA VAL A 24 -0.95 -44.84 -14.45
C VAL A 24 -0.10 -45.82 -13.62
N GLY A 25 0.38 -45.39 -12.46
CA GLY A 25 1.23 -46.19 -11.58
C GLY A 25 1.88 -45.34 -10.47
N GLN A 26 2.69 -45.97 -9.63
CA GLN A 26 3.47 -45.25 -8.61
C GLN A 26 4.68 -44.54 -9.25
N PRO A 27 5.05 -43.33 -8.77
CA PRO A 27 6.26 -42.66 -9.25
C PRO A 27 7.50 -43.52 -9.03
N GLY A 28 8.26 -43.78 -10.09
CA GLY A 28 9.45 -44.64 -10.08
C GLY A 28 9.27 -45.98 -10.80
N GLU A 29 8.03 -46.41 -11.06
CA GLU A 29 7.73 -47.58 -11.89
C GLU A 29 7.49 -47.17 -13.34
N THR A 30 8.00 -47.95 -14.29
CA THR A 30 7.73 -47.73 -15.72
C THR A 30 6.25 -48.04 -16.02
N PRO A 31 5.45 -47.07 -16.50
CA PRO A 31 4.04 -47.30 -16.77
C PRO A 31 3.86 -48.34 -17.89
N THR A 32 2.91 -49.26 -17.73
CA THR A 32 2.58 -50.26 -18.75
C THR A 32 1.85 -49.64 -19.94
N ASP A 33 2.09 -50.16 -21.14
CA ASP A 33 1.49 -49.66 -22.39
C ASP A 33 -0.04 -49.77 -22.38
N THR A 34 -0.58 -50.78 -21.70
CA THR A 34 -2.02 -50.96 -21.49
C THR A 34 -2.61 -49.85 -20.64
N ALA A 35 -1.94 -49.47 -19.54
CA ALA A 35 -2.41 -48.41 -18.66
C ALA A 35 -2.35 -47.03 -19.35
N LEU A 36 -1.30 -46.76 -20.13
CA LEU A 36 -1.19 -45.54 -20.94
C LEU A 36 -2.25 -45.46 -22.03
N THR A 37 -2.59 -46.59 -22.64
CA THR A 37 -3.65 -46.67 -23.66
C THR A 37 -5.02 -46.39 -23.03
N ASN A 38 -5.34 -47.03 -21.90
CA ASN A 38 -6.59 -46.82 -21.16
C ASN A 38 -6.78 -45.36 -20.70
N LEU A 39 -5.67 -44.68 -20.38
CA LEU A 39 -5.70 -43.27 -19.97
C LEU A 39 -6.24 -42.36 -21.07
N VAL A 40 -5.92 -42.65 -22.32
CA VAL A 40 -6.17 -41.77 -23.48
C VAL A 40 -7.27 -42.31 -24.39
N GLN A 41 -7.64 -43.57 -24.24
CA GLN A 41 -8.72 -44.18 -24.99
C GLN A 41 -10.05 -43.47 -24.74
N ASP A 42 -10.73 -43.17 -25.84
CA ASP A 42 -12.06 -42.57 -25.89
C ASP A 42 -12.91 -43.35 -26.90
N GLY A 43 -14.06 -43.84 -26.44
CA GLY A 43 -15.08 -44.47 -27.29
C GLY A 43 -14.66 -45.69 -28.13
N GLY A 44 -13.60 -46.44 -27.75
CA GLY A 44 -13.19 -47.66 -28.45
C GLY A 44 -12.29 -47.44 -29.68
N ASN A 45 -11.93 -46.20 -30.01
CA ASN A 45 -10.99 -45.91 -31.10
C ASN A 45 -9.56 -46.31 -30.74
N ALA A 46 -8.82 -46.84 -31.72
CA ALA A 46 -7.41 -47.17 -31.57
C ALA A 46 -6.58 -45.90 -31.33
N VAL A 47 -5.80 -45.88 -30.25
CA VAL A 47 -4.93 -44.75 -29.91
C VAL A 47 -3.70 -44.78 -30.84
N PRO A 48 -3.40 -43.70 -31.57
CA PRO A 48 -2.23 -43.67 -32.45
C PRO A 48 -0.92 -43.71 -31.65
N VAL A 49 0.07 -44.45 -32.14
CA VAL A 49 1.36 -44.69 -31.47
C VAL A 49 2.09 -43.39 -31.14
N SER A 50 1.98 -42.36 -31.99
CA SER A 50 2.55 -41.03 -31.73
C SER A 50 1.97 -40.33 -30.49
N THR A 51 0.69 -40.55 -30.21
CA THR A 51 0.02 -40.01 -29.03
C THR A 51 0.43 -40.79 -27.79
N LEU A 52 0.51 -42.11 -27.87
CA LEU A 52 0.98 -42.95 -26.76
C LEU A 52 2.42 -42.58 -26.34
N SER A 53 3.33 -42.40 -27.32
CA SER A 53 4.71 -41.97 -27.05
C SER A 53 4.77 -40.58 -26.39
N SER A 54 3.93 -39.65 -26.84
CA SER A 54 3.85 -38.31 -26.26
C SER A 54 3.31 -38.32 -24.83
N VAL A 55 2.33 -39.19 -24.55
CA VAL A 55 1.73 -39.35 -23.22
C VAL A 55 2.69 -40.06 -22.28
N ARG A 56 3.42 -41.08 -22.74
CA ARG A 56 4.48 -41.74 -21.96
C ARG A 56 5.53 -40.74 -21.51
N ARG A 57 6.00 -39.88 -22.41
CA ARG A 57 6.93 -38.79 -22.07
C ARG A 57 6.35 -37.85 -21.03
N LEU A 58 5.09 -37.42 -21.19
CA LEU A 58 4.45 -36.51 -20.23
C LEU A 58 4.28 -37.16 -18.84
N VAL A 59 3.90 -38.44 -18.78
CA VAL A 59 3.78 -39.19 -17.52
C VAL A 59 5.14 -39.32 -16.84
N PHE A 60 6.19 -39.63 -17.60
CA PHE A 60 7.56 -39.67 -17.09
C PHE A 60 7.98 -38.31 -16.51
N GLU A 61 7.80 -37.22 -17.27
CA GLU A 61 8.10 -35.86 -16.81
C GLU A 61 7.31 -35.51 -15.53
N ALA A 62 6.04 -35.88 -15.45
CA ALA A 62 5.21 -35.68 -14.26
C ALA A 62 5.68 -36.48 -13.04
N GLN A 63 6.03 -37.77 -13.22
CA GLN A 63 6.57 -38.62 -12.15
C GLN A 63 7.93 -38.12 -11.67
N THR A 64 8.84 -37.75 -12.58
CA THR A 64 10.15 -37.18 -12.23
C THR A 64 9.99 -35.89 -11.44
N LEU A 65 9.06 -35.02 -11.85
CA LEU A 65 8.79 -33.76 -11.15
C LEU A 65 8.27 -34.01 -9.72
N MET A 66 7.38 -34.98 -9.51
CA MET A 66 6.90 -35.35 -8.17
C MET A 66 8.02 -35.90 -7.29
N VAL A 67 8.86 -36.80 -7.80
CA VAL A 67 10.00 -37.36 -7.05
C VAL A 67 10.99 -36.25 -6.68
N SER A 68 11.28 -35.34 -7.62
CA SER A 68 12.14 -34.18 -7.36
C SER A 68 11.55 -33.24 -6.30
N GLN A 69 10.24 -32.97 -6.34
CA GLN A 69 9.57 -32.16 -5.32
C GLN A 69 9.61 -32.81 -3.94
N VAL A 70 9.33 -34.10 -3.84
CA VAL A 70 9.41 -34.83 -2.56
C VAL A 70 10.84 -34.83 -2.02
N LYS A 71 11.83 -35.08 -2.89
CA LYS A 71 13.25 -35.01 -2.51
C LYS A 71 13.63 -33.61 -2.03
N SER A 72 13.18 -32.58 -2.74
CA SER A 72 13.40 -31.19 -2.35
C SER A 72 12.74 -30.85 -1.00
N LEU A 73 11.51 -31.29 -0.75
CA LEU A 73 10.84 -31.09 0.55
C LEU A 73 11.57 -31.76 1.71
N VAL A 74 12.22 -32.91 1.46
CA VAL A 74 13.01 -33.63 2.47
C VAL A 74 14.36 -32.95 2.68
N GLU A 75 15.03 -32.49 1.62
CA GLU A 75 16.37 -31.89 1.67
C GLU A 75 16.37 -30.40 2.07
N HIS A 76 15.39 -29.61 1.64
CA HIS A 76 15.35 -28.14 1.80
C HIS A 76 14.68 -27.64 3.09
N LYS A 77 14.51 -28.48 4.11
CA LYS A 77 14.03 -28.01 5.42
C LYS A 77 14.99 -27.01 6.11
N ALA A 78 16.17 -26.75 5.52
CA ALA A 78 17.25 -25.95 6.10
C ALA A 78 17.56 -24.61 5.39
N ASP A 79 17.04 -24.34 4.19
CA ASP A 79 17.32 -23.09 3.46
C ASP A 79 16.05 -22.22 3.35
N GLU A 80 15.87 -21.31 4.32
CA GLU A 80 14.82 -20.29 4.32
C GLU A 80 15.10 -19.17 3.29
N ALA A 81 15.16 -19.51 2.00
CA ALA A 81 14.98 -18.51 0.97
C ALA A 81 13.48 -18.16 0.91
N LYS A 82 13.15 -16.86 1.08
CA LYS A 82 11.78 -16.36 0.90
C LYS A 82 11.29 -16.80 -0.49
N THR A 83 10.38 -17.77 -0.52
CA THR A 83 9.82 -18.26 -1.78
C THR A 83 8.78 -17.24 -2.24
N GLU A 84 9.24 -16.20 -2.92
CA GLU A 84 8.37 -15.20 -3.54
C GLU A 84 7.64 -15.81 -4.74
N LEU A 85 6.37 -15.45 -4.94
CA LEU A 85 5.67 -15.87 -6.14
C LEU A 85 6.34 -15.32 -7.40
N ALA A 86 6.49 -16.18 -8.40
CA ALA A 86 6.89 -15.77 -9.72
C ALA A 86 5.92 -14.70 -10.26
N PRO A 87 6.41 -13.63 -10.91
CA PRO A 87 5.55 -12.54 -11.41
C PRO A 87 4.42 -13.02 -12.34
N ALA A 88 4.71 -14.02 -13.18
CA ALA A 88 3.72 -14.60 -14.10
C ALA A 88 2.59 -15.33 -13.36
N GLU A 89 2.94 -16.14 -12.36
CA GLU A 89 1.94 -16.85 -11.54
C GLU A 89 1.08 -15.87 -10.76
N ARG A 90 1.71 -14.83 -10.18
CA ARG A 90 1.00 -13.77 -9.46
C ARG A 90 -0.02 -13.07 -10.36
N ALA A 91 0.38 -12.68 -11.57
CA ALA A 91 -0.51 -12.03 -12.53
C ALA A 91 -1.71 -12.92 -12.91
N GLU A 92 -1.49 -14.21 -13.12
CA GLU A 92 -2.57 -15.16 -13.42
C GLU A 92 -3.52 -15.34 -12.23
N ARG A 93 -3.01 -15.37 -11.00
CA ARG A 93 -3.86 -15.42 -9.79
C ARG A 93 -4.73 -14.18 -9.66
N ILE A 94 -4.17 -12.99 -9.89
CA ILE A 94 -4.92 -11.73 -9.89
C ILE A 94 -6.02 -11.75 -10.96
N LYS A 95 -5.69 -12.21 -12.17
CA LYS A 95 -6.65 -12.32 -13.27
C LYS A 95 -7.82 -13.24 -12.93
N LYS A 96 -7.54 -14.42 -12.34
CA LYS A 96 -8.57 -15.36 -11.87
C LYS A 96 -9.44 -14.76 -10.77
N GLN A 97 -8.83 -14.05 -9.81
CA GLN A 97 -9.57 -13.38 -8.74
C GLN A 97 -10.47 -12.26 -9.28
N ALA A 98 -9.98 -11.47 -10.24
CA ALA A 98 -10.78 -10.44 -10.90
C ALA A 98 -11.98 -11.03 -11.66
N ALA A 99 -11.81 -12.17 -12.32
CA ALA A 99 -12.92 -12.87 -12.99
C ALA A 99 -13.95 -13.40 -11.98
N ARG A 100 -13.50 -13.89 -10.81
CA ARG A 100 -14.36 -14.42 -9.76
C ARG A 100 -15.10 -13.33 -8.96
N LEU A 101 -14.45 -12.20 -8.73
CA LEU A 101 -14.93 -11.10 -7.89
C LEU A 101 -15.45 -9.93 -8.75
N SER A 102 -16.37 -10.22 -9.67
CA SER A 102 -16.92 -9.22 -10.59
C SER A 102 -17.69 -8.07 -9.90
N GLY A 103 -18.08 -8.24 -8.63
CA GLY A 103 -18.75 -7.21 -7.82
C GLY A 103 -17.82 -6.26 -7.07
N VAL A 104 -16.51 -6.52 -7.03
CA VAL A 104 -15.54 -5.65 -6.35
C VAL A 104 -14.48 -5.24 -7.37
N PRO A 105 -14.38 -3.94 -7.74
CA PRO A 105 -13.35 -3.50 -8.66
C PRO A 105 -11.99 -3.61 -7.95
N LEU A 106 -11.18 -4.61 -8.32
CA LEU A 106 -9.80 -4.76 -7.89
C LEU A 106 -8.92 -3.73 -8.63
N ARG A 107 -9.14 -2.45 -8.34
CA ARG A 107 -8.37 -1.33 -8.89
C ARG A 107 -7.98 -0.35 -7.78
N GLY A 108 -6.73 0.13 -7.82
CA GLY A 108 -6.26 1.18 -6.93
C GLY A 108 -6.23 0.74 -5.45
N GLU A 109 -7.13 1.27 -4.62
CA GLU A 109 -7.18 0.99 -3.18
C GLU A 109 -7.72 -0.40 -2.85
N ASN A 110 -8.51 -0.97 -3.76
CA ASN A 110 -9.07 -2.32 -3.62
C ASN A 110 -8.14 -3.41 -4.17
N GLU A 111 -6.96 -3.04 -4.67
CA GLU A 111 -5.92 -4.01 -5.03
C GLU A 111 -5.16 -4.42 -3.77
N CYS A 112 -5.06 -5.72 -3.54
CA CYS A 112 -4.26 -6.28 -2.46
C CYS A 112 -2.77 -6.24 -2.81
N ALA A 113 -1.92 -5.97 -1.81
CA ALA A 113 -0.47 -5.96 -1.96
C ALA A 113 0.10 -7.33 -2.39
N TYR A 114 1.26 -7.32 -3.05
CA TYR A 114 1.89 -8.55 -3.55
C TYR A 114 2.38 -9.46 -2.43
N GLN A 115 2.94 -8.88 -1.36
CA GLN A 115 3.32 -9.61 -0.14
C GLN A 115 2.19 -10.43 0.51
N SER A 116 0.93 -10.03 0.30
CA SER A 116 -0.22 -10.76 0.83
C SER A 116 -0.42 -12.10 0.12
N TYR A 117 -0.10 -12.18 -1.17
CA TYR A 117 -0.11 -13.44 -1.91
C TYR A 117 1.01 -14.36 -1.46
N ASP A 118 2.19 -13.80 -1.16
CA ASP A 118 3.34 -14.57 -0.69
C ASP A 118 3.08 -15.17 0.71
N THR A 119 2.38 -14.42 1.59
CA THR A 119 1.96 -14.92 2.91
C THR A 119 1.01 -16.13 2.80
N VAL A 120 0.00 -16.04 1.93
CA VAL A 120 -0.93 -17.15 1.70
C VAL A 120 -0.24 -18.32 0.99
N MET A 121 0.74 -18.05 0.12
CA MET A 121 1.53 -19.10 -0.51
C MET A 121 2.37 -19.86 0.50
N LYS A 122 3.03 -19.17 1.43
CA LYS A 122 3.78 -19.79 2.53
C LYS A 122 2.87 -20.73 3.33
N MET A 123 1.67 -20.29 3.65
CA MET A 123 0.64 -21.11 4.31
C MET A 123 0.28 -22.37 3.50
N CYS A 124 0.17 -22.25 2.17
CA CYS A 124 -0.05 -23.40 1.28
C CYS A 124 1.16 -24.35 1.21
N GLN A 125 2.38 -23.81 1.21
CA GLN A 125 3.63 -24.60 1.13
C GLN A 125 3.90 -25.36 2.43
N GLU A 126 3.69 -24.71 3.57
CA GLU A 126 3.84 -25.33 4.89
C GLU A 126 2.70 -26.30 5.20
N ASN A 127 1.61 -26.26 4.43
CA ASN A 127 0.40 -27.05 4.65
C ASN A 127 -0.17 -26.86 6.08
N VAL A 128 -0.03 -25.65 6.62
CA VAL A 128 -0.52 -25.26 7.94
C VAL A 128 -1.49 -24.11 7.78
N VAL A 129 -2.70 -24.28 8.30
CA VAL A 129 -3.69 -23.20 8.32
C VAL A 129 -3.43 -22.31 9.53
N SER A 130 -2.95 -21.10 9.31
CA SER A 130 -2.79 -20.08 10.35
C SER A 130 -3.80 -18.94 10.18
N TYR A 131 -4.21 -18.34 11.30
CA TYR A 131 -5.06 -17.14 11.27
C TYR A 131 -4.28 -15.95 10.70
N LEU A 132 -4.78 -15.39 9.61
CA LEU A 132 -4.22 -14.19 8.98
C LEU A 132 -5.06 -12.97 9.37
N PRO A 133 -4.59 -12.13 10.32
CA PRO A 133 -5.35 -10.98 10.76
C PRO A 133 -5.56 -9.97 9.60
N PRO A 134 -6.75 -9.37 9.46
CA PRO A 134 -7.05 -8.42 8.38
C PRO A 134 -6.07 -7.23 8.29
N ASN A 135 -5.46 -6.83 9.41
CA ASN A 135 -4.44 -5.79 9.44
C ASN A 135 -3.16 -6.15 8.65
N LYS A 136 -2.88 -7.42 8.37
CA LYS A 136 -1.71 -7.83 7.56
C LYS A 136 -1.93 -7.71 6.05
N PHE A 137 -3.08 -7.21 5.60
CA PHE A 137 -3.44 -7.10 4.19
C PHE A 137 -3.52 -5.64 3.75
N PRO A 138 -2.37 -4.98 3.50
CA PRO A 138 -2.35 -3.62 2.98
C PRO A 138 -2.78 -3.58 1.50
N SER A 139 -3.07 -2.38 1.04
CA SER A 139 -3.33 -2.13 -0.38
C SER A 139 -2.03 -2.11 -1.21
N ARG A 140 -2.12 -2.41 -2.50
CA ARG A 140 -1.00 -2.32 -3.44
C ARG A 140 -0.43 -0.91 -3.51
N ARG A 141 -1.28 0.11 -3.35
CA ARG A 141 -0.86 1.50 -3.32
C ARG A 141 -0.01 1.84 -2.09
N GLU A 142 -0.29 1.26 -0.93
CA GLU A 142 0.50 1.43 0.29
C GLU A 142 1.86 0.74 0.18
N GLU A 143 1.88 -0.45 -0.42
CA GLU A 143 3.13 -1.18 -0.72
C GLU A 143 4.06 -0.37 -1.63
N LEU A 144 3.52 0.24 -2.70
CA LEU A 144 4.30 1.07 -3.62
C LEU A 144 4.81 2.38 -3.00
N LYS A 145 4.20 2.85 -1.89
CA LYS A 145 4.63 4.06 -1.18
C LYS A 145 5.81 3.81 -0.24
N GLN A 146 6.15 2.55 0.05
CA GLN A 146 7.25 2.28 0.96
C GLN A 146 8.61 2.59 0.34
N GLU A 147 9.46 3.19 1.17
CA GLU A 147 10.88 3.30 0.91
C GLU A 147 11.57 1.95 1.13
N LYS A 148 12.69 1.72 0.45
CA LYS A 148 13.41 0.44 0.50
C LYS A 148 13.71 0.04 1.95
N PRO A 149 13.51 -1.25 2.32
CA PRO A 149 13.73 -1.72 3.68
C PRO A 149 15.17 -1.43 4.12
N LYS A 150 15.33 -1.00 5.38
CA LYS A 150 16.65 -0.72 5.95
C LYS A 150 17.41 -2.04 6.10
N LYS A 151 18.70 -2.03 5.78
CA LYS A 151 19.59 -3.19 5.97
C LYS A 151 19.98 -3.27 7.43
N GLU A 152 19.82 -4.44 8.03
CA GLU A 152 20.23 -4.74 9.40
C GLU A 152 21.40 -5.73 9.39
N LEU A 153 22.34 -5.53 10.32
CA LEU A 153 23.48 -6.42 10.50
C LEU A 153 23.07 -7.49 11.51
N ASP A 154 22.91 -8.72 11.03
CA ASP A 154 22.60 -9.86 11.88
C ASP A 154 23.88 -10.67 12.13
N VAL A 155 24.24 -10.88 13.39
CA VAL A 155 25.45 -11.60 13.79
C VAL A 155 25.04 -12.98 14.26
N VAL A 156 25.06 -13.96 13.35
CA VAL A 156 24.80 -15.36 13.66
C VAL A 156 26.10 -16.14 13.44
N ASN A 157 26.80 -16.49 14.54
CA ASN A 157 28.01 -17.35 14.61
C ASN A 157 29.09 -17.14 13.52
N PRO A 158 30.36 -16.93 13.93
CA PRO A 158 31.18 -15.71 13.69
C PRO A 158 31.10 -15.04 12.30
N LYS A 159 29.99 -15.12 11.57
CA LYS A 159 29.73 -14.43 10.31
C LYS A 159 28.71 -13.33 10.54
N VAL A 160 29.07 -12.12 10.13
CA VAL A 160 28.17 -10.98 10.05
C VAL A 160 27.42 -11.06 8.72
N LEU A 161 26.10 -11.23 8.77
CA LEU A 161 25.25 -11.26 7.59
C LEU A 161 24.46 -9.96 7.52
N LEU A 162 24.50 -9.30 6.36
CA LEU A 162 23.60 -8.20 6.07
C LEU A 162 22.26 -8.80 5.66
N ARG A 163 21.23 -8.65 6.51
CA ARG A 163 19.85 -9.06 6.21
C ARG A 163 19.00 -7.81 6.01
N ASP A 164 18.10 -7.85 5.03
CA ASP A 164 17.11 -6.80 4.88
C ASP A 164 16.09 -6.91 6.02
N GLN A 165 15.84 -5.81 6.73
CA GLN A 165 14.87 -5.79 7.82
C GLN A 165 13.47 -6.09 7.27
N GLU A 166 12.82 -7.10 7.83
CA GLU A 166 11.47 -7.49 7.42
C GLU A 166 10.45 -6.44 7.87
N GLN A 167 10.07 -5.57 6.94
CA GLN A 167 9.02 -4.58 7.19
C GLN A 167 7.66 -5.22 6.93
N THR A 168 6.96 -5.61 7.99
CA THR A 168 5.57 -6.05 7.89
C THR A 168 4.67 -4.84 7.66
N LEU A 169 4.21 -4.66 6.41
CA LEU A 169 3.19 -3.67 6.09
C LEU A 169 1.85 -4.01 6.76
N GLN A 170 1.19 -2.97 7.26
CA GLN A 170 -0.12 -3.06 7.89
C GLN A 170 -1.15 -2.23 7.13
N CYS A 171 -2.38 -2.72 7.05
CA CYS A 171 -3.51 -2.00 6.48
C CYS A 171 -3.88 -0.86 7.42
N LEU A 172 -3.59 0.38 7.02
CA LEU A 172 -3.75 1.54 7.90
C LEU A 172 -5.22 1.76 8.33
N ALA A 173 -6.18 1.50 7.43
CA ALA A 173 -7.59 1.65 7.74
C ALA A 173 -8.05 0.68 8.84
N VAL A 174 -7.65 -0.59 8.73
CA VAL A 174 -8.02 -1.63 9.69
C VAL A 174 -7.26 -1.44 11.00
N SER A 175 -5.99 -1.05 10.97
CA SER A 175 -5.24 -0.79 12.20
C SER A 175 -5.85 0.34 13.01
N ILE A 176 -6.25 1.44 12.36
CA ILE A 176 -6.91 2.58 13.00
C ILE A 176 -8.25 2.15 13.63
N LEU A 177 -9.03 1.31 12.94
CA LEU A 177 -10.29 0.79 13.49
C LEU A 177 -10.05 -0.08 14.72
N LEU A 178 -9.06 -0.98 14.68
CA LEU A 178 -8.71 -1.84 15.81
C LEU A 178 -8.18 -1.03 17.01
N GLU A 179 -7.39 0.01 16.76
CA GLU A 179 -6.93 0.94 17.80
C GLU A 179 -8.08 1.72 18.44
N ALA A 180 -9.01 2.23 17.60
CA ALA A 180 -10.20 2.94 18.07
C ALA A 180 -11.12 2.05 18.90
N ASP A 181 -11.35 0.80 18.44
CA ASP A 181 -12.15 -0.18 19.17
C ASP A 181 -11.51 -0.53 20.51
N ARG A 182 -10.20 -0.81 20.54
CA ARG A 182 -9.46 -1.03 21.79
C ARG A 182 -9.58 0.15 22.75
N ALA A 183 -9.46 1.38 22.25
CA ALA A 183 -9.61 2.59 23.07
C ALA A 183 -11.04 2.72 23.61
N ALA A 184 -12.05 2.44 22.79
CA ALA A 184 -13.45 2.44 23.20
C ALA A 184 -13.70 1.41 24.32
N TRP A 185 -13.22 0.17 24.16
CA TRP A 185 -13.38 -0.88 25.17
C TRP A 185 -12.71 -0.54 26.51
N LEU A 186 -11.51 0.07 26.49
CA LEU A 186 -10.85 0.53 27.72
C LEU A 186 -11.66 1.63 28.42
N ARG A 187 -12.20 2.59 27.66
CA ARG A 187 -13.08 3.64 28.20
C ARG A 187 -14.39 3.09 28.74
N LEU A 188 -14.93 2.06 28.10
CA LEU A 188 -16.13 1.39 28.56
C LEU A 188 -15.88 0.69 29.90
N ALA A 189 -14.72 0.04 30.05
CA ALA A 189 -14.31 -0.58 31.30
C ALA A 189 -14.14 0.45 32.43
N GLU A 190 -13.57 1.63 32.14
CA GLU A 190 -13.48 2.73 33.12
C GLU A 190 -14.86 3.24 33.57
N LYS A 191 -15.83 3.31 32.64
CA LYS A 191 -17.20 3.76 32.93
C LYS A 191 -18.06 2.69 33.62
N LEU A 192 -17.62 1.43 33.63
CA LEU A 192 -18.33 0.29 34.23
C LEU A 192 -17.51 -0.37 35.35
N PRO A 193 -17.18 0.34 36.45
CA PRO A 193 -16.45 -0.25 37.57
C PRO A 193 -17.25 -1.37 38.26
N ASP A 194 -18.59 -1.30 38.21
CA ASP A 194 -19.50 -2.25 38.86
C ASP A 194 -19.76 -3.52 38.02
N GLY A 195 -19.13 -3.63 36.84
CA GLY A 195 -19.23 -4.77 35.93
C GLY A 195 -20.39 -4.70 34.93
N ILE A 196 -20.56 -5.79 34.17
CA ILE A 196 -21.47 -5.87 33.00
C ILE A 196 -22.83 -6.48 33.38
N LYS A 197 -22.99 -6.91 34.64
CA LYS A 197 -24.23 -7.56 35.10
C LYS A 197 -25.37 -6.54 35.09
N ARG A 198 -26.60 -7.03 34.85
CA ARG A 198 -27.80 -6.21 34.94
C ARG A 198 -27.86 -5.56 36.31
N THR A 199 -28.11 -4.26 36.34
CA THR A 199 -28.29 -3.52 37.60
C THR A 199 -29.60 -3.94 38.26
N GLY A 200 -29.77 -3.63 39.55
CA GLY A 200 -31.01 -3.92 40.29
C GLY A 200 -32.29 -3.35 39.66
N ALA A 201 -32.16 -2.36 38.77
CA ALA A 201 -33.24 -1.79 37.95
C ALA A 201 -33.54 -2.56 36.65
N GLY A 202 -32.85 -3.69 36.39
CA GLY A 202 -33.02 -4.51 35.19
C GLY A 202 -32.34 -3.96 33.93
N ALA A 203 -31.74 -2.76 33.99
CA ALA A 203 -31.04 -2.13 32.89
C ALA A 203 -29.69 -2.82 32.63
N CYS A 204 -29.36 -3.00 31.35
CA CYS A 204 -28.05 -3.48 30.92
C CYS A 204 -27.09 -2.29 30.86
N PRO A 205 -26.02 -2.24 31.67
CA PRO A 205 -25.08 -1.11 31.68
C PRO A 205 -24.43 -0.88 30.31
N MET A 206 -24.18 -1.95 29.55
CA MET A 206 -23.63 -1.88 28.19
C MET A 206 -24.54 -1.09 27.24
N ASP A 207 -25.86 -1.29 27.31
CA ASP A 207 -26.80 -0.63 26.39
C ASP A 207 -26.89 0.89 26.63
N ILE A 208 -26.54 1.34 27.83
CA ILE A 208 -26.49 2.76 28.21
C ILE A 208 -25.18 3.40 27.77
N HIS A 209 -24.06 2.71 28.01
CA HIS A 209 -22.73 3.31 27.81
C HIS A 209 -22.21 3.14 26.37
N LEU A 210 -22.60 2.10 25.63
CA LEU A 210 -22.16 1.87 24.24
C LEU A 210 -22.56 3.01 23.29
N PRO A 211 -23.81 3.55 23.31
CA PRO A 211 -24.16 4.71 22.49
C PRO A 211 -23.34 5.96 22.82
N SER A 212 -23.00 6.16 24.10
CA SER A 212 -22.19 7.31 24.55
C SER A 212 -20.75 7.29 23.99
N MET A 213 -20.25 6.12 23.59
CA MET A 213 -18.92 5.97 23.01
C MET A 213 -18.81 6.46 21.57
N GLN A 214 -19.91 6.50 20.82
CA GLN A 214 -19.93 6.98 19.43
C GLN A 214 -19.60 8.48 19.33
N THR A 215 -19.90 9.22 20.39
CA THR A 215 -19.65 10.65 20.53
C THR A 215 -18.36 10.96 21.26
N ASP A 216 -17.67 9.96 21.80
CA ASP A 216 -16.48 10.18 22.64
C ASP A 216 -15.29 10.68 21.79
N PRO A 217 -14.73 11.87 22.06
CA PRO A 217 -13.61 12.39 21.29
C PRO A 217 -12.32 11.60 21.47
N LEU A 218 -12.19 10.80 22.54
CA LEU A 218 -11.01 10.00 22.84
C LEU A 218 -11.08 8.57 22.26
N SER A 219 -12.26 8.10 21.84
CA SER A 219 -12.39 6.88 21.02
C SER A 219 -12.03 7.12 19.55
N ARG A 220 -12.05 8.38 19.10
CA ARG A 220 -11.59 8.77 17.76
C ARG A 220 -10.07 8.85 17.73
N SER A 221 -9.44 7.90 17.05
CA SER A 221 -8.01 7.99 16.73
C SER A 221 -7.70 9.32 16.03
N SER A 222 -6.81 10.11 16.64
CA SER A 222 -6.36 11.41 16.10
C SER A 222 -5.71 11.32 14.73
N LYS A 223 -5.28 10.11 14.33
CA LYS A 223 -4.68 9.80 13.02
C LYS A 223 -5.70 9.39 11.94
N GLY A 224 -6.96 9.13 12.31
CA GLY A 224 -7.99 8.58 11.42
C GLY A 224 -8.80 9.61 10.62
N ARG A 225 -8.59 10.91 10.83
CA ARG A 225 -9.38 11.97 10.16
C ARG A 225 -9.21 12.01 8.64
N SER A 226 -8.14 11.45 8.09
CA SER A 226 -7.87 11.47 6.63
C SER A 226 -8.39 10.25 5.86
N VAL A 227 -8.70 9.13 6.53
CA VAL A 227 -8.97 7.84 5.85
C VAL A 227 -10.45 7.66 5.54
N LEU A 228 -11.35 8.07 6.45
CA LEU A 228 -12.80 7.87 6.28
C LEU A 228 -13.49 8.83 5.30
N GLN A 229 -12.79 9.84 4.78
CA GLN A 229 -13.36 10.81 3.84
C GLN A 229 -13.17 10.44 2.36
N MET A 230 -12.50 9.31 2.04
CA MET A 230 -12.20 8.92 0.64
C MET A 230 -13.15 7.88 0.02
N THR A 231 -14.20 7.43 0.71
CA THR A 231 -15.20 6.55 0.07
C THR A 231 -16.41 7.38 -0.38
N PHE A 232 -16.88 7.11 -1.60
CA PHE A 232 -17.91 7.84 -2.37
C PHE A 232 -17.43 9.07 -3.18
N GLN A 233 -16.44 8.88 -4.06
CA GLN A 233 -16.43 9.62 -5.32
C GLN A 233 -16.45 8.62 -6.48
N THR A 234 -17.62 8.51 -7.09
CA THR A 234 -17.86 7.81 -8.34
C THR A 234 -16.93 8.34 -9.43
N SER A 235 -16.39 7.39 -10.20
CA SER A 235 -15.51 7.58 -11.34
C SER A 235 -16.06 8.56 -12.39
N HIS A 236 -15.39 9.69 -12.56
CA HIS A 236 -15.25 10.31 -13.86
C HIS A 236 -13.76 10.56 -14.13
N GLY A 237 -13.29 10.01 -15.25
CA GLY A 237 -11.88 9.92 -15.58
C GLY A 237 -11.19 11.27 -15.58
N GLN A 238 -10.04 11.35 -14.93
CA GLN A 238 -9.10 12.44 -15.15
C GLN A 238 -7.69 11.88 -15.26
N ARG A 239 -7.06 12.21 -16.39
CA ARG A 239 -5.64 12.03 -16.67
C ARG A 239 -4.81 12.58 -15.51
N PHE A 240 -3.82 11.81 -15.08
CA PHE A 240 -2.79 12.28 -14.15
C PHE A 240 -1.99 13.42 -14.81
N PRO A 241 -1.91 14.63 -14.22
CA PRO A 241 -0.97 15.64 -14.67
C PRO A 241 0.43 15.32 -14.12
N GLU A 242 1.42 15.51 -14.98
CA GLU A 242 2.86 15.39 -14.74
C GLU A 242 3.33 16.10 -13.45
N ALA A 243 4.39 15.54 -12.85
CA ALA A 243 5.00 16.02 -11.63
C ALA A 243 5.36 17.53 -11.69
N GLN A 244 4.86 18.31 -10.71
CA GLN A 244 5.18 19.74 -10.57
C GLN A 244 6.65 19.95 -10.20
N VAL A 245 7.40 20.54 -11.13
CA VAL A 245 8.71 21.14 -10.90
C VAL A 245 8.57 22.27 -9.86
N LYS A 246 9.40 22.25 -8.81
CA LYS A 246 9.44 23.32 -7.79
C LYS A 246 9.79 24.65 -8.45
N ALA A 247 8.86 25.62 -8.43
CA ALA A 247 9.09 26.96 -8.98
C ALA A 247 10.22 27.68 -8.22
N LYS A 248 11.25 28.11 -8.96
CA LYS A 248 12.32 28.99 -8.46
C LYS A 248 11.78 30.41 -8.23
N MET A 249 12.39 31.13 -7.29
CA MET A 249 12.04 32.53 -7.00
C MET A 249 12.30 33.41 -8.25
N PRO A 250 11.36 34.27 -8.66
CA PRO A 250 11.53 35.09 -9.86
C PRO A 250 12.58 36.19 -9.69
N ASP A 251 13.27 36.53 -10.79
CA ASP A 251 14.42 37.44 -10.81
C ASP A 251 14.09 38.86 -10.33
N SER A 252 12.85 39.31 -10.51
CA SER A 252 12.37 40.63 -10.09
C SER A 252 12.31 40.84 -8.58
N LEU A 253 12.48 39.78 -7.80
CA LEU A 253 12.45 39.81 -6.32
C LEU A 253 13.81 39.48 -5.70
N VAL A 254 14.85 39.36 -6.51
CA VAL A 254 16.24 39.17 -6.04
C VAL A 254 16.70 40.43 -5.30
N GLY A 255 17.23 40.27 -4.09
CA GLY A 255 17.66 41.39 -3.23
C GLY A 255 16.56 42.04 -2.38
N LYS A 256 15.30 41.55 -2.46
CA LYS A 256 14.19 41.95 -1.59
C LYS A 256 14.04 40.99 -0.40
N TRP A 257 13.30 41.39 0.62
CA TRP A 257 13.13 40.57 1.82
C TRP A 257 12.19 39.40 1.55
N SER A 258 12.74 38.18 1.62
CA SER A 258 11.99 36.92 1.52
C SER A 258 11.40 36.47 2.86
N THR A 259 11.81 37.11 3.95
CA THR A 259 11.42 36.78 5.31
C THR A 259 11.15 38.05 6.10
N THR A 260 10.16 38.01 6.98
CA THR A 260 9.85 39.10 7.92
C THR A 260 10.94 39.24 8.99
N LYS A 261 10.93 40.35 9.75
CA LYS A 261 11.88 40.58 10.86
C LYS A 261 11.76 39.51 11.96
N ARG A 262 10.60 38.86 12.03
CA ARG A 262 10.27 37.79 12.97
C ARG A 262 10.61 36.39 12.43
N GLY A 263 11.29 36.27 11.30
CA GLY A 263 11.68 34.98 10.71
C GLY A 263 10.57 34.25 9.94
N VAL A 264 9.39 34.85 9.75
CA VAL A 264 8.28 34.24 9.00
C VAL A 264 8.43 34.53 7.50
N PRO A 265 8.29 33.52 6.61
CA PRO A 265 8.47 33.71 5.16
C PRO A 265 7.39 34.60 4.57
N ILE A 266 7.83 35.53 3.72
CA ILE A 266 6.96 36.38 2.91
C ILE A 266 6.70 35.65 1.60
N TRP A 267 5.45 35.61 1.14
CA TRP A 267 5.19 34.99 -0.14
C TRP A 267 5.53 35.93 -1.29
N TRP A 268 6.42 35.47 -2.15
CA TRP A 268 6.94 36.21 -3.29
C TRP A 268 5.87 36.51 -4.36
N MET A 269 4.90 35.61 -4.62
CA MET A 269 3.92 35.80 -5.71
C MET A 269 2.87 36.88 -5.39
N PHE A 270 2.64 37.15 -4.11
CA PHE A 270 1.85 38.33 -3.70
C PHE A 270 2.55 39.65 -4.05
N ASN A 271 3.87 39.64 -4.17
CA ASN A 271 4.69 40.81 -4.45
C ASN A 271 5.03 40.99 -5.95
N THR A 272 4.47 40.15 -6.82
CA THR A 272 4.55 40.29 -8.29
C THR A 272 3.24 40.88 -8.84
N ALA A 273 3.24 41.28 -10.12
CA ALA A 273 2.06 41.86 -10.78
C ALA A 273 0.85 40.90 -10.85
N GLU A 274 1.09 39.58 -10.84
CA GLU A 274 0.03 38.56 -10.82
C GLU A 274 -0.73 38.52 -9.50
N GLY A 275 -0.09 38.96 -8.41
CA GLY A 275 -0.65 38.97 -7.07
C GLY A 275 -1.04 37.58 -6.56
N CYS A 276 -1.78 37.56 -5.46
CA CYS A 276 -2.37 36.31 -4.99
C CYS A 276 -3.86 36.47 -4.61
N PRO A 277 -4.75 35.61 -5.16
CA PRO A 277 -6.17 35.63 -4.80
C PRO A 277 -6.50 34.96 -3.45
N ARG A 278 -5.53 34.30 -2.80
CA ARG A 278 -5.79 33.40 -1.66
C ARG A 278 -5.73 34.08 -0.29
N ALA A 279 -5.24 35.32 -0.21
CA ALA A 279 -5.37 36.13 1.00
C ALA A 279 -5.24 37.62 0.66
N SER A 280 -5.90 38.45 1.47
CA SER A 280 -5.79 39.90 1.41
C SER A 280 -4.44 40.39 1.94
N ALA A 281 -4.10 41.65 1.64
CA ALA A 281 -2.86 42.26 2.05
C ALA A 281 -2.77 42.36 3.59
N GLY A 282 -1.61 42.01 4.16
CA GLY A 282 -1.46 41.81 5.62
C GLY A 282 -1.80 40.41 6.12
N GLY A 283 -2.50 39.63 5.30
CA GLY A 283 -2.90 38.27 5.60
C GLY A 283 -1.78 37.25 5.39
N ARG A 284 -2.09 35.99 5.65
CA ARG A 284 -1.19 34.85 5.44
C ARG A 284 -1.87 33.80 4.57
N CYS A 285 -1.15 33.26 3.62
CA CYS A 285 -1.57 32.08 2.87
C CYS A 285 -0.72 30.85 3.22
N ALA A 286 -1.04 29.71 2.60
CA ALA A 286 -0.27 28.47 2.71
C ALA A 286 1.22 28.59 2.31
N ARG A 287 1.58 29.59 1.50
CA ARG A 287 2.94 29.79 0.96
C ARG A 287 3.73 30.91 1.64
N GLY A 288 3.11 31.71 2.52
CA GLY A 288 3.78 32.80 3.24
C GLY A 288 2.88 34.00 3.55
N MET A 289 3.46 35.01 4.20
CA MET A 289 2.80 36.27 4.55
C MET A 289 2.62 37.17 3.32
N HIS A 290 1.44 37.78 3.18
CA HIS A 290 1.12 38.77 2.16
C HIS A 290 1.52 40.15 2.65
N LEU A 291 2.82 40.35 2.84
CA LEU A 291 3.40 41.61 3.26
C LEU A 291 4.32 42.11 2.17
N CYS A 292 4.52 43.42 2.15
CA CYS A 292 5.44 44.05 1.22
C CYS A 292 6.86 43.50 1.43
N ALA A 293 7.46 42.97 0.37
CA ALA A 293 8.84 42.47 0.37
C ALA A 293 9.90 43.59 0.32
N GLU A 294 9.49 44.87 0.27
CA GLU A 294 10.43 46.00 0.31
C GLU A 294 11.17 46.04 1.66
N PRO A 295 12.51 46.18 1.66
CA PRO A 295 13.29 46.19 2.90
C PRO A 295 12.74 47.21 3.91
N ASN A 296 12.54 46.77 5.15
CA ASN A 296 11.99 47.56 6.25
C ASN A 296 10.53 48.07 6.12
N CYS A 297 9.76 47.66 5.11
CA CYS A 297 8.35 48.05 5.01
C CYS A 297 7.42 47.12 5.81
N GLN A 298 7.25 45.87 5.37
CA GLN A 298 6.37 44.86 6.00
C GLN A 298 4.94 45.33 6.31
N LYS A 299 4.44 46.33 5.59
CA LYS A 299 3.05 46.80 5.71
C LYS A 299 2.11 45.94 4.85
N ASN A 300 0.81 46.10 5.10
CA ASN A 300 -0.27 45.30 4.53
C ASN A 300 -0.60 45.74 3.09
N HIS A 301 0.39 45.70 2.21
CA HIS A 301 0.27 45.98 0.78
C HIS A 301 1.35 45.24 -0.01
N SER A 302 1.15 45.09 -1.32
CA SER A 302 2.12 44.41 -2.19
C SER A 302 3.35 45.28 -2.47
N LEU A 303 4.43 44.71 -2.98
CA LEU A 303 5.58 45.48 -3.48
C LEU A 303 5.20 46.44 -4.61
N VAL A 304 4.24 46.06 -5.45
CA VAL A 304 3.75 46.86 -6.57
C VAL A 304 3.03 48.11 -6.07
N ASP A 305 2.26 47.96 -4.99
CA ASP A 305 1.48 49.05 -4.37
C ASP A 305 2.28 49.87 -3.34
N HIS A 306 3.60 49.63 -3.22
CA HIS A 306 4.39 50.28 -2.18
C HIS A 306 4.52 51.79 -2.35
N LYS A 307 4.59 52.26 -3.59
CA LYS A 307 4.73 53.70 -3.90
C LYS A 307 3.45 54.49 -3.61
N SER A 308 2.28 53.84 -3.68
CA SER A 308 0.98 54.50 -3.45
C SER A 308 0.58 54.56 -1.97
N GLN A 309 1.10 53.67 -1.12
CA GLN A 309 0.69 53.55 0.29
C GLN A 309 1.68 54.15 1.33
N ASN A 310 2.76 54.82 0.94
CA ASN A 310 3.71 55.38 1.89
C ASN A 310 3.44 56.87 2.23
N PRO A 311 2.98 57.22 3.44
CA PRO A 311 2.76 58.61 3.83
C PRO A 311 4.05 59.36 4.19
N ILE A 312 5.16 58.66 4.49
CA ILE A 312 6.45 59.30 4.81
C ILE A 312 7.12 59.87 3.55
N ALA A 313 6.75 59.36 2.36
CA ALA A 313 7.22 59.92 1.09
C ALA A 313 6.60 61.30 0.78
N ARG A 314 5.69 61.84 1.63
CA ARG A 314 5.25 63.24 1.53
C ARG A 314 6.07 64.22 2.38
N VAL A 315 7.02 63.78 3.22
CA VAL A 315 7.91 64.71 3.94
C VAL A 315 9.38 64.46 3.60
N ASN A 316 9.82 65.27 2.64
CA ASN A 316 11.14 65.80 2.31
C ASN A 316 12.39 64.88 2.31
N PRO A 317 13.20 64.86 1.22
CA PRO A 317 14.40 64.01 1.04
C PRO A 317 15.60 64.24 1.98
N TRP A 318 15.46 64.93 3.12
CA TRP A 318 16.61 65.47 3.85
C TRP A 318 17.08 64.68 5.08
N ILE A 319 16.29 63.73 5.63
CA ILE A 319 16.59 63.09 6.94
C ILE A 319 17.40 61.77 6.87
N ARG A 320 17.67 61.19 5.69
CA ARG A 320 18.47 59.94 5.62
C ARG A 320 19.99 60.10 5.61
N ARG A 321 20.51 61.31 5.85
CA ARG A 321 21.95 61.60 5.84
C ARG A 321 22.70 61.26 7.15
N HIS A 322 22.04 60.72 8.18
CA HIS A 322 22.64 60.58 9.53
C HIS A 322 22.50 59.20 10.23
N ALA A 323 22.32 58.09 9.53
CA ALA A 323 22.29 56.76 10.17
C ALA A 323 23.24 55.72 9.54
N PHE A 324 24.27 56.20 8.84
CA PHE A 324 25.47 55.42 8.53
C PHE A 324 26.55 55.85 9.52
N ASP A 325 26.52 55.31 10.74
CA ASP A 325 27.66 55.46 11.63
C ASP A 325 27.86 54.18 12.47
N ARG A 326 29.11 53.71 12.45
CA ARG A 326 29.79 52.79 13.38
C ARG A 326 29.53 51.28 13.27
N ARG A 327 30.40 50.62 12.50
CA ARG A 327 30.99 49.32 12.86
C ARG A 327 32.36 49.57 13.52
N PRO A 328 32.80 48.69 14.43
CA PRO A 328 33.93 47.83 14.09
C PRO A 328 33.47 46.48 13.52
#